data_AF-A0A947WNB7-F1
#
_entry.id   AF-A0A947WNB7-F1
#
_cell.length_a   1.000
_cell.length_b   1.000
_cell.length_c   1.000
_cell.angle_alpha   90.00
_cell.angle_beta   90.00
_cell.angle_gamma   90.00
#
_symmetry.space_group_name_H-M   'P 1'
#
loop_
_entity.id
_entity.type
_entity.pdbx_description
1 polymer ?
#
loop_
_entity_poly.entity_id
_entity_poly.type
_entity_poly.pdbx_seq_one_letter_code
_entity_poly.pdbx_strand_id
1 'polypeptide(L)'
;KNAEAEKKYIVCNGSEGEPNVFKDGFILENYPEEVIEGIKIALATINNSSAYIYLRKDYYEKYKNKLEELIGNLPITLFKKTGHYIAGEETSILEAIEGKRPEPRIKPPFPPQSGLWNYPTLINNVETFYYVSKINKDEYQNTRFYSINGAVKNEGVYELPENYSISQILKETNNWPDFSFFVQAGGGAIGEILLPNELKQQVGGSGAIIIFNRQKTNPFALMKKWTDFLLQGNCDKCVPCREGIFRLAEIIKREINNPNKHSLDKFFKAHKQTLQDLFFVLEQTSFCALGKCAVVPFRSLIKKLK
;
A
#
# COMPACT_ATOMS: atom_id res chain seq x y z
N LYS A 1 20.40 7.71 -13.24
CA LYS A 1 21.35 7.71 -14.38
C LYS A 1 22.65 8.45 -14.05
N ASN A 2 22.59 9.76 -13.75
CA ASN A 2 23.75 10.65 -13.65
C ASN A 2 24.60 10.51 -12.37
N ALA A 3 24.19 9.71 -11.38
CA ALA A 3 25.00 9.48 -10.20
C ALA A 3 26.31 8.76 -10.60
N GLU A 4 27.45 9.27 -10.16
CA GLU A 4 28.76 8.63 -10.37
C GLU A 4 28.99 7.60 -9.27
N ALA A 5 28.96 6.31 -9.64
CA ALA A 5 29.13 5.21 -8.72
C ALA A 5 29.62 3.97 -9.46
N GLU A 6 30.46 3.16 -8.80
CA GLU A 6 30.98 1.90 -9.36
C GLU A 6 29.85 0.90 -9.65
N LYS A 7 28.86 0.84 -8.76
CA LYS A 7 27.67 -0.01 -8.84
C LYS A 7 26.41 0.81 -8.64
N LYS A 8 25.32 0.37 -9.25
CA LYS A 8 23.97 0.92 -9.09
C LYS A 8 22.99 -0.22 -8.92
N TYR A 9 21.84 0.05 -8.32
CA TYR A 9 20.84 -0.97 -8.10
C TYR A 9 19.46 -0.54 -8.56
N ILE A 10 18.67 -1.53 -8.94
CA ILE A 10 17.25 -1.38 -9.27
C ILE A 10 16.48 -2.32 -8.36
N VAL A 11 15.38 -1.84 -7.79
CA VAL A 11 14.50 -2.65 -6.95
C VAL A 11 13.08 -2.55 -7.50
N CYS A 12 12.55 -3.69 -7.93
CA CYS A 12 11.14 -3.87 -8.22
C CYS A 12 10.42 -4.28 -6.93
N ASN A 13 9.62 -3.36 -6.40
CA ASN A 13 8.83 -3.54 -5.19
C ASN A 13 7.50 -4.23 -5.52
N GLY A 14 7.47 -5.56 -5.40
CA GLY A 14 6.26 -6.40 -5.42
C GLY A 14 5.85 -6.88 -4.04
N SER A 15 6.01 -6.04 -3.02
CA SER A 15 5.72 -6.36 -1.62
C SER A 15 4.28 -6.07 -1.18
N GLU A 16 3.38 -5.87 -2.15
CA GLU A 16 1.97 -5.45 -2.03
C GLU A 16 1.33 -5.90 -0.71
N GLY A 17 1.37 -5.03 0.30
CA GLY A 17 1.07 -5.42 1.67
C GLY A 17 -0.22 -4.85 2.23
N GLU A 18 -0.82 -3.86 1.58
CA GLU A 18 -2.08 -3.27 2.02
C GLU A 18 -3.23 -4.28 1.88
N PRO A 19 -4.13 -4.38 2.88
CA PRO A 19 -5.26 -5.31 2.80
C PRO A 19 -6.15 -4.97 1.62
N ASN A 20 -6.65 -6.01 0.94
CA ASN A 20 -7.55 -5.89 -0.21
C ASN A 20 -6.94 -5.09 -1.38
N VAL A 21 -5.62 -5.09 -1.51
CA VAL A 21 -4.90 -4.61 -2.70
C VAL A 21 -4.23 -5.83 -3.32
N PHE A 22 -4.46 -6.03 -4.62
CA PHE A 22 -4.05 -7.23 -5.33
C PHE A 22 -3.72 -6.95 -6.82
N LYS A 23 -3.43 -5.69 -7.16
CA LYS A 23 -3.09 -5.29 -8.54
C LYS A 23 -1.70 -5.80 -8.93
N ASP A 24 -0.74 -5.79 -8.02
CA ASP A 24 0.61 -6.24 -8.35
C ASP A 24 0.62 -7.75 -8.56
N GLY A 25 -0.11 -8.50 -7.73
CA GLY A 25 -0.35 -9.93 -7.96
C GLY A 25 -1.01 -10.22 -9.31
N PHE A 26 -2.03 -9.43 -9.68
CA PHE A 26 -2.68 -9.54 -10.99
C PHE A 26 -1.71 -9.26 -12.15
N ILE A 27 -0.86 -8.26 -12.03
CA ILE A 27 0.15 -7.93 -13.06
C ILE A 27 1.20 -9.04 -13.16
N LEU A 28 1.69 -9.58 -12.04
CA LEU A 28 2.66 -10.69 -12.04
C LEU A 28 2.09 -11.99 -12.62
N GLU A 29 0.79 -12.22 -12.46
CA GLU A 29 0.10 -13.37 -13.06
C GLU A 29 0.01 -13.22 -14.59
N ASN A 30 -0.55 -12.10 -15.03
CA ASN A 30 -1.05 -11.92 -16.40
C ASN A 30 -0.07 -11.24 -17.34
N TYR A 31 0.85 -10.41 -16.81
CA TYR A 31 1.81 -9.61 -17.57
C TYR A 31 3.25 -9.65 -17.01
N PRO A 32 3.78 -10.80 -16.55
CA PRO A 32 5.13 -10.83 -16.01
C PRO A 32 6.20 -10.53 -17.07
N GLU A 33 5.96 -10.85 -18.33
CA GLU A 33 6.84 -10.52 -19.46
C GLU A 33 7.04 -9.01 -19.57
N GLU A 34 5.96 -8.22 -19.46
CA GLU A 34 6.01 -6.76 -19.47
C GLU A 34 6.77 -6.20 -18.27
N VAL A 35 6.59 -6.78 -17.07
CA VAL A 35 7.32 -6.37 -15.87
C VAL A 35 8.82 -6.60 -16.05
N ILE A 36 9.21 -7.78 -16.52
CA ILE A 36 10.63 -8.10 -16.78
C ILE A 36 11.20 -7.20 -17.87
N GLU A 37 10.43 -6.92 -18.93
CA GLU A 37 10.86 -6.00 -19.99
C GLU A 37 11.09 -4.57 -19.46
N GLY A 38 10.21 -4.07 -18.59
CA GLY A 38 10.40 -2.79 -17.92
C GLY A 38 11.69 -2.73 -17.10
N ILE A 39 12.02 -3.82 -16.39
CA ILE A 39 13.25 -3.93 -15.62
C ILE A 39 14.48 -3.96 -16.55
N LYS A 40 14.41 -4.68 -17.69
CA LYS A 40 15.47 -4.69 -18.71
C LYS A 40 15.75 -3.29 -19.26
N ILE A 41 14.70 -2.53 -19.58
CA ILE A 41 14.84 -1.14 -20.04
C ILE A 41 15.54 -0.28 -18.98
N ALA A 42 15.18 -0.47 -17.70
CA ALA A 42 15.83 0.24 -16.60
C ALA A 42 17.32 -0.16 -16.43
N LEU A 43 17.65 -1.45 -16.56
CA LEU A 43 19.03 -1.95 -16.56
C LEU A 43 19.85 -1.36 -17.73
N ALA A 44 19.27 -1.31 -18.93
CA ALA A 44 19.91 -0.72 -20.11
C ALA A 44 20.12 0.80 -19.97
N THR A 45 19.24 1.47 -19.22
CA THR A 45 19.31 2.93 -18.99
C THR A 45 20.30 3.30 -17.88
N ILE A 46 20.52 2.40 -16.92
CA ILE A 46 21.35 2.61 -15.74
C ILE A 46 22.58 1.71 -15.83
N ASN A 47 23.67 2.23 -16.39
CA ASN A 47 24.94 1.51 -16.51
C ASN A 47 25.43 0.96 -15.16
N ASN A 48 26.15 -0.17 -15.21
CA ASN A 48 26.70 -0.88 -14.04
C ASN A 48 25.64 -1.20 -12.97
N SER A 49 24.45 -1.60 -13.40
CA SER A 49 23.36 -1.97 -12.49
C SER A 49 23.02 -3.45 -12.49
N SER A 50 22.53 -3.91 -11.34
CA SER A 50 21.80 -5.16 -11.18
C SER A 50 20.45 -4.86 -10.52
N ALA A 51 19.49 -5.78 -10.68
CA ALA A 51 18.14 -5.61 -10.15
C ALA A 51 17.76 -6.66 -9.11
N TYR A 52 16.89 -6.26 -8.19
CA TYR A 52 16.22 -7.14 -7.24
C TYR A 52 14.71 -7.04 -7.45
N ILE A 53 14.03 -8.18 -7.59
CA ILE A 53 12.56 -8.23 -7.54
C ILE A 53 12.17 -8.69 -6.14
N TYR A 54 11.71 -7.75 -5.32
CA TYR A 54 11.36 -7.98 -3.92
C TYR A 54 9.88 -8.31 -3.81
N LEU A 55 9.57 -9.59 -3.60
CA LEU A 55 8.21 -10.13 -3.68
C LEU A 55 7.66 -10.49 -2.30
N ARG A 56 6.36 -10.18 -2.08
CA ARG A 56 5.59 -10.73 -0.97
C ARG A 56 5.71 -12.27 -0.96
N LYS A 57 5.70 -12.88 0.23
CA LYS A 57 6.00 -14.31 0.40
C LYS A 57 5.18 -15.21 -0.53
N ASP A 58 3.86 -15.03 -0.55
CA ASP A 58 2.94 -15.80 -1.40
C ASP A 58 3.17 -15.56 -2.90
N TYR A 59 3.46 -14.33 -3.32
CA TYR A 59 3.82 -14.01 -4.71
C TYR A 59 5.15 -14.64 -5.10
N TYR A 60 6.13 -14.63 -4.20
CA TYR A 60 7.39 -15.34 -4.43
C TYR A 60 7.12 -16.83 -4.64
N GLU A 61 6.45 -17.51 -3.70
CA GLU A 61 6.21 -18.96 -3.82
C GLU A 61 5.38 -19.31 -5.07
N LYS A 62 4.44 -18.43 -5.47
CA LYS A 62 3.58 -18.66 -6.64
C LYS A 62 4.28 -18.39 -7.98
N TYR A 63 5.06 -17.31 -8.09
CA TYR A 63 5.59 -16.82 -9.36
C TYR A 63 7.08 -17.09 -9.59
N LYS A 64 7.80 -17.59 -8.58
CA LYS A 64 9.26 -17.81 -8.64
C LYS A 64 9.70 -18.50 -9.93
N ASN A 65 9.17 -19.68 -10.22
CA ASN A 65 9.64 -20.48 -11.36
C ASN A 65 9.40 -19.77 -12.70
N LYS A 66 8.21 -19.17 -12.89
CA LYS A 66 7.87 -18.40 -14.10
C LYS A 66 8.81 -17.19 -14.26
N LEU A 67 9.06 -16.47 -13.18
CA LEU A 67 9.95 -15.31 -13.21
C LEU A 67 11.42 -15.70 -13.44
N GLU A 68 11.91 -16.79 -12.85
CA GLU A 68 13.26 -17.31 -13.08
C GLU A 68 13.49 -17.69 -14.56
N GLU A 69 12.49 -18.32 -15.19
CA GLU A 69 12.53 -18.64 -16.63
C GLU A 69 12.62 -17.37 -17.50
N LEU A 70 11.79 -16.36 -17.21
CA LEU A 70 11.78 -15.08 -17.94
C LEU A 70 13.06 -14.25 -17.71
N ILE A 71 13.67 -14.38 -16.53
CA ILE A 71 14.91 -13.70 -16.17
C ILE A 71 16.11 -14.30 -16.92
N GLY A 72 16.20 -15.64 -17.01
CA GLY A 72 17.34 -16.31 -17.64
C GLY A 72 18.69 -15.85 -17.07
N ASN A 73 19.56 -15.31 -17.93
CA ASN A 73 20.91 -14.87 -17.58
C ASN A 73 21.03 -13.37 -17.23
N LEU A 74 19.90 -12.66 -17.07
CA LEU A 74 19.93 -11.24 -16.73
C LEU A 74 20.45 -11.05 -15.29
N PRO A 75 21.07 -9.89 -14.97
CA PRO A 75 21.56 -9.57 -13.63
C PRO A 75 20.40 -9.18 -12.69
N ILE A 76 19.39 -10.05 -12.58
CA ILE A 76 18.18 -9.86 -11.79
C ILE A 76 18.10 -10.99 -10.76
N THR A 77 17.92 -10.62 -9.49
CA THR A 77 17.75 -11.58 -8.38
C THR A 77 16.34 -11.49 -7.81
N LEU A 78 15.65 -12.62 -7.68
CA LEU A 78 14.40 -12.68 -6.93
C LEU A 78 14.69 -12.68 -5.43
N PHE A 79 14.01 -11.80 -4.69
CA PHE A 79 14.16 -11.72 -3.24
C PHE A 79 12.80 -11.94 -2.58
N LYS A 80 12.74 -12.92 -1.68
CA LYS A 80 11.54 -13.20 -0.89
C LYS A 80 11.46 -12.24 0.30
N LYS A 81 10.35 -11.51 0.40
CA LYS A 81 10.07 -10.58 1.50
C LYS A 81 10.22 -11.26 2.86
N THR A 82 10.95 -10.60 3.74
CA THR A 82 11.11 -10.95 5.15
C THR A 82 10.40 -9.88 6.00
N GLY A 83 9.57 -10.31 6.94
CA GLY A 83 8.81 -9.41 7.81
C GLY A 83 7.42 -9.01 7.29
N HIS A 84 6.78 -8.09 8.02
CA HIS A 84 5.37 -7.73 7.86
C HIS A 84 5.18 -6.54 6.91
N TYR A 85 4.10 -5.77 7.08
CA TYR A 85 3.71 -4.69 6.18
C TYR A 85 4.82 -3.66 5.95
N ILE A 86 5.49 -3.17 7.01
CA ILE A 86 6.56 -2.17 6.91
C ILE A 86 7.74 -2.58 6.03
N ALA A 87 7.98 -3.87 5.84
CA ALA A 87 9.01 -4.36 4.93
C ALA A 87 8.69 -4.09 3.45
N GLY A 88 7.57 -3.43 3.14
CA GLY A 88 7.27 -2.85 1.83
C GLY A 88 7.53 -1.35 1.70
N GLU A 89 7.94 -0.67 2.78
CA GLU A 89 8.39 0.73 2.72
C GLU A 89 9.72 0.80 1.96
N GLU A 90 9.84 1.85 1.15
CA GLU A 90 10.95 2.06 0.21
C GLU A 90 12.34 1.76 0.80
N THR A 91 12.66 2.30 1.98
CA THR A 91 13.96 2.12 2.63
C THR A 91 14.03 0.86 3.48
N SER A 92 12.92 0.39 4.04
CA SER A 92 12.86 -0.90 4.73
C SER A 92 13.17 -2.09 3.81
N ILE A 93 12.81 -2.01 2.52
CA ILE A 93 13.16 -3.03 1.53
C ILE A 93 14.69 -3.15 1.39
N LEU A 94 15.39 -2.01 1.44
CA LEU A 94 16.85 -1.98 1.35
C LEU A 94 17.48 -2.72 2.53
N GLU A 95 17.02 -2.43 3.75
CA GLU A 95 17.46 -3.15 4.95
C GLU A 95 17.20 -4.66 4.84
N ALA A 96 16.03 -5.05 4.34
CA ALA A 96 15.70 -6.46 4.18
C ALA A 96 16.62 -7.18 3.19
N ILE A 97 16.90 -6.57 2.03
CA ILE A 97 17.82 -7.11 1.01
C ILE A 97 19.24 -7.21 1.55
N GLU A 98 19.66 -6.25 2.37
CA GLU A 98 20.97 -6.25 3.04
C GLU A 98 21.06 -7.24 4.23
N GLY A 99 20.00 -8.01 4.52
CA GLY A 99 19.96 -8.98 5.62
C GLY A 99 19.77 -8.37 7.00
N LYS A 100 19.35 -7.10 7.08
CA LYS A 100 19.09 -6.37 8.32
C LYS A 100 17.61 -6.41 8.68
N ARG A 101 17.27 -5.93 9.88
CA ARG A 101 15.87 -5.77 10.30
C ARG A 101 15.20 -4.70 9.41
N PRO A 102 13.99 -4.94 8.86
CA PRO A 102 13.35 -4.05 7.89
C PRO A 102 12.77 -2.79 8.53
N GLU A 103 13.65 -1.90 8.97
CA GLU A 103 13.31 -0.62 9.59
C GLU A 103 13.56 0.54 8.63
N PRO A 104 12.64 1.53 8.51
CA PRO A 104 12.85 2.65 7.61
C PRO A 104 14.12 3.44 7.95
N ARG A 105 14.88 3.87 6.93
CA ARG A 105 16.08 4.70 7.08
C ARG A 105 15.71 6.17 7.26
N ILE A 106 16.60 6.92 7.89
CA ILE A 106 16.47 8.38 7.96
C ILE A 106 16.71 8.94 6.56
N LYS A 107 15.87 9.90 6.14
CA LYS A 107 15.99 10.62 4.87
C LYS A 107 16.15 12.11 5.21
N PRO A 108 17.08 12.86 4.58
CA PRO A 108 18.11 12.42 3.62
C PRO A 108 19.27 11.61 4.27
N PRO A 109 20.07 10.86 3.48
CA PRO A 109 20.00 10.73 2.01
C PRO A 109 18.84 9.86 1.53
N PHE A 110 18.36 10.11 0.31
CA PHE A 110 17.32 9.29 -0.33
C PHE A 110 17.94 8.11 -1.11
N PRO A 111 17.19 7.03 -1.37
CA PRO A 111 17.72 5.85 -2.08
C PRO A 111 18.41 6.13 -3.42
N PRO A 112 17.95 7.07 -4.27
CA PRO A 112 18.67 7.42 -5.50
C PRO A 112 20.07 8.00 -5.27
N GLN A 113 20.35 8.50 -4.06
CA GLN A 113 21.67 9.00 -3.65
C GLN A 113 22.46 7.91 -2.91
N SER A 114 21.82 7.26 -1.93
CA SER A 114 22.41 6.21 -1.10
C SER A 114 21.35 5.19 -0.70
N GLY A 115 21.31 4.07 -1.43
CA GLY A 115 20.36 2.98 -1.27
C GLY A 115 21.05 1.68 -0.84
N LEU A 116 20.89 0.61 -1.62
CA LEU A 116 21.50 -0.70 -1.34
C LEU A 116 23.01 -0.58 -1.22
N TRP A 117 23.54 -1.01 -0.07
CA TRP A 117 24.96 -0.92 0.30
C TRP A 117 25.56 0.47 0.09
N ASN A 118 24.75 1.51 0.33
CA ASN A 118 25.06 2.92 0.10
C ASN A 118 25.33 3.33 -1.36
N TYR A 119 24.92 2.52 -2.33
CA TYR A 119 24.98 2.85 -3.75
C TYR A 119 23.65 3.46 -4.26
N PRO A 120 23.69 4.31 -5.30
CA PRO A 120 22.49 4.82 -5.95
C PRO A 120 21.52 3.71 -6.34
N THR A 121 20.29 3.78 -5.83
CA THR A 121 19.28 2.74 -6.02
C THR A 121 17.98 3.34 -6.53
N LEU A 122 17.51 2.83 -7.67
CA LEU A 122 16.17 3.11 -8.20
C LEU A 122 15.19 2.10 -7.59
N ILE A 123 14.11 2.57 -6.96
CA ILE A 123 13.09 1.71 -6.39
C ILE A 123 11.76 2.09 -7.02
N ASN A 124 11.08 1.14 -7.63
CA ASN A 124 9.78 1.36 -8.27
C ASN A 124 8.85 0.15 -8.05
N ASN A 125 7.54 0.38 -8.13
CA ASN A 125 6.54 -0.68 -8.00
C ASN A 125 6.46 -1.56 -9.25
N VAL A 126 5.91 -2.78 -9.10
CA VAL A 126 5.63 -3.71 -10.21
C VAL A 126 4.87 -3.03 -11.35
N GLU A 127 3.79 -2.29 -11.02
CA GLU A 127 2.98 -1.54 -11.99
C GLU A 127 3.80 -0.50 -12.76
N THR A 128 4.76 0.15 -12.12
CA THR A 128 5.63 1.12 -12.78
C THR A 128 6.49 0.45 -13.85
N PHE A 129 7.07 -0.72 -13.56
CA PHE A 129 7.86 -1.45 -14.56
C PHE A 129 7.00 -1.97 -15.71
N TYR A 130 5.78 -2.44 -15.43
CA TYR A 130 4.80 -2.75 -16.47
C TYR A 130 4.59 -1.55 -17.41
N TYR A 131 4.36 -0.36 -16.86
CA TYR A 131 4.15 0.83 -17.69
C TYR A 131 5.41 1.34 -18.40
N VAL A 132 6.60 1.16 -17.83
CA VAL A 132 7.86 1.45 -18.56
C VAL A 132 7.94 0.61 -19.84
N SER A 133 7.55 -0.67 -19.79
CA SER A 133 7.48 -1.52 -20.99
C SER A 133 6.44 -1.00 -21.99
N LYS A 134 5.24 -0.64 -21.53
CA LYS A 134 4.19 -0.09 -22.40
C LYS A 134 4.58 1.22 -23.05
N ILE A 135 5.23 2.13 -22.32
CA ILE A 135 5.74 3.39 -22.85
C ILE A 135 6.80 3.13 -23.93
N ASN A 136 7.72 2.20 -23.69
CA ASN A 136 8.76 1.87 -24.67
C ASN A 136 8.22 1.24 -25.97
N LYS A 137 7.00 0.68 -25.92
CA LYS A 137 6.30 0.13 -27.08
C LYS A 137 5.32 1.14 -27.72
N ASP A 138 5.26 2.38 -27.21
CA ASP A 138 4.24 3.38 -27.58
C ASP A 138 2.79 2.89 -27.37
N GLU A 139 2.58 2.00 -26.40
CA GLU A 139 1.30 1.37 -26.05
C GLU A 139 0.63 1.96 -24.80
N TYR A 140 1.27 2.92 -24.11
CA TYR A 140 0.74 3.48 -22.88
C TYR A 140 -0.44 4.43 -23.14
N GLN A 141 -1.57 4.18 -22.47
CA GLN A 141 -2.83 4.90 -22.71
C GLN A 141 -3.24 5.84 -21.55
N ASN A 142 -2.28 6.29 -20.73
CA ASN A 142 -2.56 7.09 -19.51
C ASN A 142 -3.54 6.37 -18.56
N THR A 143 -3.32 5.07 -18.40
CA THR A 143 -4.10 4.18 -17.54
C THR A 143 -3.32 3.85 -16.27
N ARG A 144 -4.06 3.30 -15.30
CA ARG A 144 -3.52 2.65 -14.10
C ARG A 144 -4.43 1.51 -13.64
N PHE A 145 -3.92 0.61 -12.82
CA PHE A 145 -4.68 -0.49 -12.25
C PHE A 145 -5.39 -0.08 -10.94
N TYR A 146 -6.64 -0.52 -10.81
CA TYR A 146 -7.48 -0.34 -9.63
C TYR A 146 -7.94 -1.69 -9.08
N SER A 147 -7.74 -1.93 -7.78
CA SER A 147 -8.31 -3.10 -7.09
C SER A 147 -9.67 -2.73 -6.51
N ILE A 148 -10.75 -3.34 -7.02
CA ILE A 148 -12.12 -3.10 -6.56
C ILE A 148 -12.64 -4.35 -5.86
N ASN A 149 -13.10 -4.22 -4.61
CA ASN A 149 -13.59 -5.34 -3.81
C ASN A 149 -14.54 -4.90 -2.68
N GLY A 150 -14.97 -5.84 -1.86
CA GLY A 150 -15.89 -5.63 -0.74
C GLY A 150 -17.32 -5.98 -1.12
N ALA A 151 -18.28 -5.12 -0.80
CA ALA A 151 -19.69 -5.32 -1.16
C ALA A 151 -19.95 -4.90 -2.62
N VAL A 152 -19.37 -5.62 -3.57
CA VAL A 152 -19.47 -5.35 -5.03
C VAL A 152 -19.96 -6.57 -5.81
N LYS A 153 -20.38 -6.34 -7.06
CA LYS A 153 -20.84 -7.40 -7.97
C LYS A 153 -19.69 -8.01 -8.75
N ASN A 154 -18.80 -7.15 -9.27
CA ASN A 154 -17.67 -7.52 -10.11
C ASN A 154 -16.37 -7.17 -9.35
N GLU A 155 -15.98 -8.02 -8.40
CA GLU A 155 -14.69 -7.88 -7.73
C GLU A 155 -13.56 -8.22 -8.70
N GLY A 156 -12.50 -7.40 -8.71
CA GLY A 156 -11.39 -7.62 -9.63
C GLY A 156 -10.40 -6.46 -9.71
N VAL A 157 -9.43 -6.63 -10.62
CA VAL A 157 -8.48 -5.59 -11.00
C VAL A 157 -8.89 -5.04 -12.36
N TYR A 158 -8.95 -3.71 -12.46
CA TYR A 158 -9.36 -3.01 -13.67
C TYR A 158 -8.28 -2.02 -14.07
N GLU A 159 -7.86 -2.06 -15.33
CA GLU A 159 -7.03 -1.02 -15.93
C GLU A 159 -7.94 0.05 -16.53
N LEU A 160 -7.89 1.26 -15.99
CA LEU A 160 -8.76 2.38 -16.40
C LEU A 160 -7.96 3.68 -16.46
N PRO A 161 -8.47 4.73 -17.13
CA PRO A 161 -7.78 6.01 -17.21
C PRO A 161 -7.45 6.58 -15.83
N GLU A 162 -6.27 7.17 -15.68
CA GLU A 162 -5.81 7.74 -14.41
C GLU A 162 -6.64 8.95 -13.96
N ASN A 163 -7.26 9.64 -14.93
CA ASN A 163 -8.03 10.84 -14.66
C ASN A 163 -9.46 10.55 -14.17
N TYR A 164 -9.89 9.28 -14.15
CA TYR A 164 -11.22 8.90 -13.70
C TYR A 164 -11.41 9.16 -12.21
N SER A 165 -12.57 9.72 -11.86
CA SER A 165 -13.05 9.74 -10.49
C SER A 165 -13.51 8.36 -10.03
N ILE A 166 -13.56 8.14 -8.71
CA ILE A 166 -14.11 6.91 -8.11
C ILE A 166 -15.52 6.61 -8.65
N SER A 167 -16.37 7.64 -8.80
CA SER A 167 -17.71 7.46 -9.34
C SER A 167 -17.71 6.96 -10.78
N GLN A 168 -16.79 7.44 -11.63
CA GLN A 168 -16.65 6.96 -13.00
C GLN A 168 -16.16 5.51 -13.01
N ILE A 169 -15.14 5.18 -12.21
CA ILE A 169 -14.60 3.82 -12.08
C ILE A 169 -15.70 2.82 -11.67
N LEU A 170 -16.48 3.15 -10.64
CA LEU A 170 -17.55 2.28 -10.16
C LEU A 170 -18.69 2.10 -11.17
N LYS A 171 -18.97 3.11 -12.00
CA LYS A 171 -19.99 3.00 -13.06
C LYS A 171 -19.48 2.18 -14.24
N GLU A 172 -18.27 2.45 -14.72
CA GLU A 172 -17.63 1.72 -15.82
C GLU A 172 -17.52 0.22 -15.53
N THR A 173 -17.21 -0.12 -14.28
CA THR A 173 -17.05 -1.51 -13.83
C THR A 173 -18.34 -2.17 -13.34
N ASN A 174 -19.50 -1.50 -13.47
CA ASN A 174 -20.79 -1.96 -12.97
C ASN A 174 -20.79 -2.33 -11.46
N ASN A 175 -19.97 -1.62 -10.68
CA ASN A 175 -19.79 -1.82 -9.24
C ASN A 175 -20.45 -0.73 -8.39
N TRP A 176 -21.17 0.22 -8.98
CA TRP A 176 -21.97 1.19 -8.23
C TRP A 176 -23.11 0.49 -7.48
N PRO A 177 -23.15 0.53 -6.13
CA PRO A 177 -24.17 -0.18 -5.36
C PRO A 177 -25.57 0.46 -5.44
N ASP A 178 -26.60 -0.37 -5.25
CA ASP A 178 -28.01 0.01 -5.12
C ASP A 178 -28.48 0.15 -3.65
N PHE A 179 -27.59 -0.12 -2.69
CA PHE A 179 -27.84 0.01 -1.26
C PHE A 179 -27.07 1.19 -0.65
N SER A 180 -27.35 1.57 0.61
CA SER A 180 -26.57 2.60 1.30
C SER A 180 -25.14 2.13 1.58
N PHE A 181 -24.14 2.86 1.07
CA PHE A 181 -22.75 2.45 1.11
C PHE A 181 -21.79 3.59 1.47
N PHE A 182 -20.56 3.22 1.82
CA PHE A 182 -19.39 4.10 1.86
C PHE A 182 -18.20 3.35 1.24
N VAL A 183 -17.18 4.09 0.84
CA VAL A 183 -15.97 3.57 0.20
C VAL A 183 -14.77 3.80 1.09
N GLN A 184 -13.85 2.86 1.18
CA GLN A 184 -12.48 3.11 1.65
C GLN A 184 -11.56 3.14 0.43
N ALA A 185 -10.89 4.28 0.21
CA ALA A 185 -10.09 4.52 -1.00
C ALA A 185 -8.60 4.72 -0.67
N GLY A 186 -7.72 4.18 -1.52
CA GLY A 186 -6.27 4.36 -1.48
C GLY A 186 -5.49 3.35 -0.63
N GLY A 187 -6.17 2.53 0.17
CA GLY A 187 -5.59 1.40 0.91
C GLY A 187 -6.59 0.78 1.89
N GLY A 188 -6.46 -0.51 2.21
CA GLY A 188 -7.39 -1.23 3.08
C GLY A 188 -7.19 -1.01 4.57
N ALA A 189 -6.03 -0.50 4.99
CA ALA A 189 -5.77 -0.15 6.38
C ALA A 189 -5.40 1.31 6.62
N ILE A 190 -4.95 2.04 5.60
CA ILE A 190 -4.59 3.47 5.71
C ILE A 190 -5.42 4.38 4.80
N GLY A 191 -6.33 3.82 4.01
CA GLY A 191 -7.17 4.57 3.08
C GLY A 191 -8.21 5.46 3.76
N GLU A 192 -8.72 6.44 3.02
CA GLU A 192 -9.74 7.36 3.51
C GLU A 192 -11.13 6.76 3.33
N ILE A 193 -12.01 6.94 4.33
CA ILE A 193 -13.44 6.68 4.18
C ILE A 193 -14.08 7.83 3.40
N LEU A 194 -14.85 7.54 2.36
CA LEU A 194 -15.57 8.48 1.51
C LEU A 194 -17.06 8.10 1.43
N LEU A 195 -17.92 9.12 1.47
CA LEU A 195 -19.35 8.98 1.21
C LEU A 195 -19.66 9.10 -0.29
N PRO A 196 -20.82 8.62 -0.78
CA PRO A 196 -21.17 8.67 -2.20
C PRO A 196 -21.06 10.05 -2.87
N ASN A 197 -21.34 11.12 -2.13
CA ASN A 197 -21.23 12.51 -2.60
C ASN A 197 -19.79 13.01 -2.75
N GLU A 198 -18.81 12.32 -2.16
CA GLU A 198 -17.39 12.66 -2.22
C GLU A 198 -16.65 11.88 -3.32
N LEU A 199 -17.31 10.98 -4.06
CA LEU A 199 -16.68 10.10 -5.05
C LEU A 199 -16.32 10.78 -6.38
N LYS A 200 -16.48 12.11 -6.48
CA LYS A 200 -16.06 12.93 -7.63
C LYS A 200 -14.58 13.33 -7.55
N GLN A 201 -13.75 12.47 -6.98
CA GLN A 201 -12.31 12.66 -6.83
C GLN A 201 -11.58 11.40 -7.34
N GLN A 202 -10.31 11.56 -7.70
CA GLN A 202 -9.44 10.45 -8.12
C GLN A 202 -9.01 9.61 -6.92
N VAL A 203 -8.62 8.35 -7.18
CA VAL A 203 -8.07 7.47 -6.15
C VAL A 203 -6.58 7.74 -5.98
N GLY A 204 -6.18 8.23 -4.81
CA GLY A 204 -4.78 8.32 -4.42
C GLY A 204 -4.17 6.96 -4.03
N GLY A 205 -2.86 6.93 -3.82
CA GLY A 205 -2.17 5.75 -3.27
C GLY A 205 -2.26 4.51 -4.15
N SER A 206 -2.59 3.37 -3.54
CA SER A 206 -2.51 2.03 -4.17
C SER A 206 -3.55 1.73 -5.25
N GLY A 207 -4.50 2.64 -5.53
CA GLY A 207 -5.58 2.38 -6.49
C GLY A 207 -6.69 1.48 -5.93
N ALA A 208 -6.69 1.21 -4.63
CA ALA A 208 -7.70 0.36 -3.98
C ALA A 208 -9.02 1.10 -3.75
N ILE A 209 -10.14 0.44 -4.05
CA ILE A 209 -11.51 0.92 -3.83
C ILE A 209 -12.31 -0.20 -3.15
N ILE A 210 -12.59 -0.04 -1.86
CA ILE A 210 -13.26 -1.06 -1.06
C ILE A 210 -14.65 -0.55 -0.68
N ILE A 211 -15.68 -1.27 -1.08
CA ILE A 211 -17.07 -0.86 -0.86
C ILE A 211 -17.60 -1.54 0.40
N PHE A 212 -18.26 -0.78 1.26
CA PHE A 212 -18.90 -1.28 2.47
C PHE A 212 -20.40 -0.94 2.46
N ASN A 213 -21.23 -1.92 2.82
CA ASN A 213 -22.65 -1.68 3.06
C ASN A 213 -22.84 -1.02 4.43
N ARG A 214 -23.35 0.21 4.44
CA ARG A 214 -23.44 1.05 5.65
C ARG A 214 -24.25 0.41 6.77
N GLN A 215 -25.27 -0.38 6.44
CA GLN A 215 -26.15 -1.01 7.43
C GLN A 215 -25.56 -2.32 7.98
N LYS A 216 -24.80 -3.06 7.16
CA LYS A 216 -24.21 -4.35 7.54
C LYS A 216 -22.82 -4.23 8.17
N THR A 217 -22.11 -3.14 7.92
CA THR A 217 -20.75 -2.94 8.41
C THR A 217 -20.75 -2.42 9.83
N ASN A 218 -20.12 -3.17 10.74
CA ASN A 218 -19.83 -2.72 12.10
C ASN A 218 -18.56 -1.84 12.11
N PRO A 219 -18.65 -0.54 12.45
CA PRO A 219 -17.51 0.37 12.45
C PRO A 219 -16.40 -0.04 13.41
N PHE A 220 -16.73 -0.60 14.57
CA PHE A 220 -15.74 -1.06 15.55
C PHE A 220 -14.98 -2.29 15.07
N ALA A 221 -15.66 -3.21 14.38
CA ALA A 221 -15.00 -4.36 13.76
C ALA A 221 -14.02 -3.92 12.66
N LEU A 222 -14.37 -2.88 11.90
CA LEU A 222 -13.49 -2.30 10.88
C LEU A 222 -12.28 -1.61 11.52
N MET A 223 -12.50 -0.78 12.54
CA MET A 223 -11.42 -0.15 13.32
C MET A 223 -10.46 -1.18 13.92
N LYS A 224 -10.99 -2.30 14.44
CA LYS A 224 -10.16 -3.40 14.95
C LYS A 224 -9.30 -4.04 13.86
N LYS A 225 -9.85 -4.27 12.67
CA LYS A 225 -9.07 -4.81 11.53
C LYS A 225 -7.90 -3.90 11.18
N TRP A 226 -8.12 -2.59 11.14
CA TRP A 226 -7.06 -1.62 10.90
C TRP A 226 -6.00 -1.66 11.99
N THR A 227 -6.39 -1.62 13.28
CA THR A 227 -5.41 -1.65 14.37
C THR A 227 -4.62 -2.95 14.43
N ASP A 228 -5.26 -4.11 14.19
CA ASP A 228 -4.58 -5.40 14.18
C ASP A 228 -3.53 -5.44 13.05
N PHE A 229 -3.90 -4.96 11.86
CA PHE A 229 -2.98 -4.85 10.73
C PHE A 229 -1.82 -3.91 11.03
N LEU A 230 -2.10 -2.73 11.57
CA LEU A 230 -1.09 -1.71 11.88
C LEU A 230 -0.13 -2.15 13.00
N LEU A 231 -0.63 -2.89 13.99
CA LEU A 231 0.21 -3.48 15.05
C LEU A 231 1.13 -4.56 14.51
N GLN A 232 0.60 -5.51 13.72
CA GLN A 232 1.42 -6.54 13.08
C GLN A 232 2.41 -5.95 12.08
N GLY A 233 2.01 -4.86 11.42
CA GLY A 233 2.81 -4.15 10.43
C GLY A 233 3.88 -3.24 10.99
N ASN A 234 3.94 -3.01 12.30
CA ASN A 234 4.84 -2.06 12.94
C ASN A 234 6.31 -2.56 12.92
N CYS A 235 7.27 -1.64 12.82
CA CYS A 235 8.71 -1.96 12.96
C CYS A 235 9.26 -1.69 14.37
N ASP A 236 8.45 -1.10 15.26
CA ASP A 236 8.76 -0.75 16.64
C ASP A 236 9.84 0.33 16.84
N LYS A 237 10.30 0.97 15.75
CA LYS A 237 11.38 1.96 15.76
C LYS A 237 11.03 3.26 16.49
N CYS A 238 9.84 3.82 16.25
CA CYS A 238 9.43 5.08 16.86
C CYS A 238 8.32 4.87 17.89
N VAL A 239 8.53 5.44 19.07
CA VAL A 239 7.58 5.44 20.20
C VAL A 239 6.16 5.85 19.79
N PRO A 240 5.92 6.97 19.06
CA PRO A 240 4.55 7.38 18.73
C PRO A 240 3.79 6.33 17.92
N CYS A 241 4.45 5.67 16.96
CA CYS A 241 3.84 4.62 16.16
C CYS A 241 3.61 3.35 16.98
N ARG A 242 4.65 2.87 17.69
CA ARG A 242 4.59 1.64 18.49
C ARG A 242 3.54 1.72 19.60
N GLU A 243 3.65 2.73 20.45
CA GLU A 243 2.77 2.89 21.60
C GLU A 243 1.42 3.50 21.20
N GLY A 244 1.41 4.48 20.28
CA GLY A 244 0.18 5.16 19.90
C GLY A 244 -0.83 4.25 19.22
N ILE A 245 -0.38 3.38 18.30
CA ILE A 245 -1.24 2.38 17.66
C ILE A 245 -1.72 1.35 18.70
N PHE A 246 -0.86 0.96 19.65
CA PHE A 246 -1.24 0.07 20.74
C PHE A 246 -2.34 0.68 21.63
N ARG A 247 -2.20 1.94 22.03
CA ARG A 247 -3.24 2.64 22.81
C ARG A 247 -4.55 2.79 22.04
N LEU A 248 -4.48 3.07 20.75
CA LEU A 248 -5.66 3.12 19.89
C LEU A 248 -6.38 1.76 19.85
N ALA A 249 -5.61 0.68 19.65
CA ALA A 249 -6.14 -0.69 19.66
C ALA A 249 -6.75 -1.07 21.01
N GLU A 250 -6.13 -0.66 22.11
CA GLU A 250 -6.63 -0.88 23.47
C GLU A 250 -8.01 -0.22 23.68
N ILE A 251 -8.16 1.05 23.29
CA ILE A 251 -9.42 1.79 23.39
C ILE A 251 -10.52 1.09 22.59
N ILE A 252 -10.24 0.71 21.34
CA ILE A 252 -11.20 0.03 20.46
C ILE A 252 -11.58 -1.35 21.01
N LYS A 253 -10.61 -2.12 21.48
CA LYS A 253 -10.85 -3.46 22.04
C LYS A 253 -11.70 -3.40 23.31
N ARG A 254 -11.46 -2.40 24.18
CA ARG A 254 -12.30 -2.16 25.36
C ARG A 254 -13.75 -1.85 24.97
N GLU A 255 -13.96 -1.00 23.96
CA GLU A 255 -15.31 -0.69 23.46
C GLU A 255 -16.01 -1.91 22.85
N ILE A 256 -15.30 -2.73 22.09
CA ILE A 256 -15.85 -3.97 21.51
C ILE A 256 -16.30 -4.97 22.59
N ASN A 257 -15.57 -5.03 23.70
CA ASN A 257 -15.86 -5.93 24.82
C ASN A 257 -16.82 -5.32 25.86
N ASN A 258 -17.21 -4.06 25.71
CA ASN A 258 -18.13 -3.39 26.61
C ASN A 258 -19.54 -4.01 26.46
N PRO A 259 -20.15 -4.55 27.53
CA PRO A 259 -21.51 -5.08 27.47
C PRO A 259 -22.55 -3.99 27.13
N ASN A 260 -22.27 -2.74 27.49
CA ASN A 260 -23.07 -1.57 27.17
C ASN A 260 -22.44 -0.77 26.03
N LYS A 261 -22.29 -1.41 24.85
CA LYS A 261 -21.65 -0.81 23.67
C LYS A 261 -22.21 0.58 23.39
N HIS A 262 -21.30 1.55 23.32
CA HIS A 262 -21.63 2.90 22.90
C HIS A 262 -21.98 2.91 21.40
N SER A 263 -22.93 3.76 21.02
CA SER A 263 -23.01 4.20 19.63
C SER A 263 -21.69 4.89 19.24
N LEU A 264 -21.38 4.92 17.95
CA LEU A 264 -20.14 5.55 17.46
C LEU A 264 -20.01 7.01 17.95
N ASP A 265 -21.13 7.74 17.96
CA ASP A 265 -21.24 9.09 18.50
C ASP A 265 -20.88 9.19 19.98
N LYS A 266 -21.44 8.30 20.81
CA LYS A 266 -21.19 8.32 22.26
C LYS A 266 -19.76 7.90 22.58
N PHE A 267 -19.22 6.91 21.85
CA PHE A 267 -17.82 6.52 21.94
C PHE A 267 -16.89 7.69 21.63
N PHE A 268 -17.12 8.38 20.51
CA PHE A 268 -16.27 9.51 20.14
C PHE A 268 -16.36 10.66 21.14
N LYS A 269 -17.56 10.99 21.63
CA LYS A 269 -17.72 12.02 22.67
C LYS A 269 -16.97 11.66 23.95
N ALA A 270 -17.03 10.39 24.37
CA ALA A 270 -16.35 9.90 25.58
C ALA A 270 -14.82 9.94 25.46
N HIS A 271 -14.27 9.68 24.27
CA HIS A 271 -12.82 9.57 24.04
C HIS A 271 -12.22 10.73 23.23
N LYS A 272 -12.97 11.82 23.03
CA LYS A 272 -12.62 12.90 22.07
C LYS A 272 -11.20 13.42 22.27
N GLN A 273 -10.86 13.86 23.48
CA GLN A 273 -9.56 14.46 23.77
C GLN A 273 -8.42 13.45 23.55
N THR A 274 -8.55 12.26 24.14
CA THR A 274 -7.54 11.20 24.01
C THR A 274 -7.30 10.79 22.55
N LEU A 275 -8.36 10.66 21.74
CA LEU A 275 -8.22 10.34 20.32
C LEU A 275 -7.58 11.48 19.54
N GLN A 276 -7.91 12.73 19.84
CA GLN A 276 -7.30 13.89 19.19
C GLN A 276 -5.79 13.97 19.49
N ASP A 277 -5.40 13.76 20.76
CA ASP A 277 -4.00 13.76 21.17
C ASP A 277 -3.22 12.61 20.52
N LEU A 278 -3.79 11.39 20.52
CA LEU A 278 -3.18 10.24 19.84
C LEU A 278 -3.02 10.48 18.34
N PHE A 279 -4.05 11.02 17.68
CA PHE A 279 -3.98 11.29 16.24
C PHE A 279 -2.94 12.34 15.91
N PHE A 280 -2.84 13.41 16.70
CA PHE A 280 -1.83 14.45 16.54
C PHE A 280 -0.41 13.87 16.69
N VAL A 281 -0.16 13.12 17.76
CA VAL A 281 1.15 12.50 18.01
C VAL A 281 1.54 11.55 16.88
N LEU A 282 0.64 10.67 16.44
CA LEU A 282 0.89 9.75 15.34
C LEU A 282 1.24 10.47 14.03
N GLU A 283 0.44 11.47 13.65
CA GLU A 283 0.59 12.21 12.39
C GLU A 283 1.84 13.07 12.35
N GLN A 284 2.14 13.77 13.46
CA GLN A 284 3.22 14.77 13.48
C GLN A 284 4.58 14.19 13.84
N THR A 285 4.63 13.12 14.64
CA THR A 285 5.89 12.66 15.26
C THR A 285 6.31 11.25 14.85
N SER A 286 5.49 10.51 14.11
CA SER A 286 5.90 9.21 13.56
C SER A 286 7.01 9.35 12.53
N PHE A 287 7.94 8.40 12.56
CA PHE A 287 9.12 8.41 11.70
C PHE A 287 8.76 8.26 10.21
N CYS A 288 7.87 7.33 9.87
CA CYS A 288 7.51 6.99 8.49
C CYS A 288 5.99 7.11 8.24
N ALA A 289 5.60 6.92 6.98
CA ALA A 289 4.22 7.02 6.53
C ALA A 289 3.25 6.06 7.25
N LEU A 290 3.70 4.88 7.71
CA LEU A 290 2.82 3.94 8.42
C LEU A 290 2.18 4.60 9.65
N GLY A 291 2.99 5.16 10.54
CA GLY A 291 2.48 5.82 11.74
C GLY A 291 1.74 7.12 11.43
N LYS A 292 2.21 7.89 10.44
CA LYS A 292 1.58 9.16 10.06
C LYS A 292 0.20 8.97 9.44
N CYS A 293 0.05 7.97 8.58
CA CYS A 293 -1.20 7.67 7.87
C CYS A 293 -2.14 6.75 8.65
N ALA A 294 -1.69 6.11 9.74
CA ALA A 294 -2.51 5.25 10.59
C ALA A 294 -3.82 5.91 11.05
N VAL A 295 -3.86 7.24 11.17
CA VAL A 295 -5.01 8.01 11.68
C VAL A 295 -6.09 8.28 10.63
N VAL A 296 -5.74 8.21 9.34
CA VAL A 296 -6.60 8.61 8.20
C VAL A 296 -7.95 7.88 8.19
N PRO A 297 -8.01 6.53 8.26
CA PRO A 297 -9.29 5.81 8.21
C PRO A 297 -10.15 6.08 9.45
N PHE A 298 -9.54 6.19 10.64
CA PHE A 298 -10.26 6.46 11.89
C PHE A 298 -10.88 7.86 11.87
N ARG A 299 -10.09 8.87 11.50
CA ARG A 299 -10.54 10.27 11.46
C ARG A 299 -11.68 10.45 10.46
N SER A 300 -11.54 9.88 9.27
CA SER A 300 -12.57 9.97 8.22
C SER A 300 -13.83 9.19 8.60
N LEU A 301 -13.72 7.98 9.15
CA LEU A 301 -14.84 7.20 9.67
C LEU A 301 -15.62 7.97 10.74
N ILE A 302 -14.90 8.50 11.74
CA ILE A 302 -15.49 9.29 12.83
C ILE A 302 -16.11 10.58 12.33
N LYS A 303 -15.62 11.18 11.25
CA LYS A 303 -16.24 12.40 10.71
C LYS A 303 -17.50 12.11 9.91
N LYS A 304 -17.54 10.98 9.19
CA LYS A 304 -18.51 10.71 8.13
C LYS A 304 -19.60 9.71 8.49
N LEU A 305 -19.34 8.80 9.43
CA LEU A 305 -20.27 7.73 9.83
C LEU A 305 -20.87 7.94 11.23
N LYS A 306 -20.70 9.14 11.81
CA LYS A 306 -21.49 9.60 12.96
C LYS A 306 -22.98 9.60 12.62
#